data_AF-A0A2D9DHZ7-F1
#
_entry.id   AF-A0A2D9DHZ7-F1
#
_cell.length_a   1.000
_cell.length_b   1.000
_cell.length_c   1.000
_cell.angle_alpha   90.00
_cell.angle_beta   90.00
_cell.angle_gamma   90.00
#
_symmetry.space_group_name_H-M   'P 1'
#
loop_
_entity.id
_entity.type
_entity.pdbx_description
1 polymer ?
#
loop_
_entity_poly.entity_id
_entity_poly.type
_entity_poly.pdbx_seq_one_letter_code
_entity_poly.pdbx_strand_id
1 'polypeptide(L)' 'MNEIEIIHSIRKFNRNYVRSIGLLEKSFLNTGYSLTESHILYIVKEQGKTTATEINKVLNLDEGYLSR' A
#
# COMPACT_ATOMS: atom_id res chain seq x y z
N MET A 1 9.08 -21.24 19.12
CA MET A 1 8.69 -21.32 17.70
C MET A 1 9.93 -21.23 16.85
N ASN A 2 10.04 -22.04 15.80
CA ASN A 2 11.07 -21.82 14.79
C ASN A 2 10.71 -20.59 13.91
N GLU A 3 11.66 -20.11 13.13
CA GLU A 3 11.48 -18.93 12.26
C GLU A 3 10.32 -19.09 11.26
N ILE A 4 10.14 -20.31 10.73
CA ILE A 4 9.09 -20.65 9.78
C ILE A 4 7.70 -20.52 10.42
N GLU A 5 7.53 -20.96 11.66
CA GLU A 5 6.27 -20.84 12.42
C GLU A 5 5.93 -19.37 12.71
N ILE A 6 6.94 -18.54 13.00
CA ILE A 6 6.76 -17.08 13.18
C ILE A 6 6.28 -16.44 11.88
N ILE A 7 6.96 -16.72 10.76
CA ILE A 7 6.59 -16.18 9.43
C ILE A 7 5.16 -16.59 9.06
N HIS A 8 4.77 -17.84 9.29
CA HIS A 8 3.41 -18.30 9.04
C HIS A 8 2.38 -17.55 9.90
N SER A 9 2.69 -17.33 11.17
CA SER A 9 1.83 -16.61 12.10
C SER A 9 1.66 -15.14 11.67
N ILE A 10 2.75 -14.46 11.31
CA ILE A 10 2.72 -13.08 10.80
C ILE A 10 1.93 -13.00 9.50
N ARG A 11 2.15 -13.91 8.54
CA ARG A 11 1.40 -13.92 7.28
C ARG A 11 -0.09 -14.16 7.48
N LYS A 12 -0.46 -15.06 8.41
CA LYS A 12 -1.86 -15.32 8.78
C LYS A 12 -2.48 -14.08 9.41
N PHE A 13 -1.78 -13.45 10.33
CA PHE A 13 -2.19 -12.19 10.95
C PHE A 13 -2.40 -11.11 9.89
N ASN A 14 -1.42 -10.84 9.03
CA ASN A 14 -1.50 -9.81 8.00
C ASN A 14 -2.69 -10.01 7.06
N ARG A 15 -2.96 -11.24 6.59
CA ARG A 15 -4.13 -11.51 5.74
C ARG A 15 -5.45 -11.19 6.43
N ASN A 16 -5.58 -11.54 7.71
CA ASN A 16 -6.79 -11.26 8.48
C ASN A 16 -6.92 -9.76 8.80
N TYR A 17 -5.82 -9.15 9.24
CA TYR A 17 -5.74 -7.74 9.60
C TYR A 17 -6.11 -6.86 8.40
N VAL A 18 -5.43 -7.05 7.27
CA VAL A 18 -5.64 -6.28 6.02
C VAL A 18 -7.09 -6.37 5.54
N ARG A 19 -7.72 -7.56 5.63
CA ARG A 19 -9.15 -7.71 5.31
C ARG A 19 -10.05 -6.98 6.33
N SER A 20 -9.72 -7.06 7.61
CA SER A 20 -10.55 -6.48 8.68
C SER A 20 -10.61 -4.95 8.63
N ILE A 21 -9.54 -4.31 8.14
CA ILE A 21 -9.47 -2.85 7.98
C ILE A 21 -9.84 -2.38 6.56
N GLY A 22 -10.41 -3.25 5.73
CA GLY A 22 -10.95 -2.88 4.41
C GLY A 22 -9.91 -2.51 3.36
N LEU A 23 -8.63 -2.83 3.56
CA LEU A 23 -7.54 -2.45 2.63
C LEU A 23 -7.61 -3.15 1.26
N LEU A 24 -8.36 -4.25 1.15
CA LEU A 24 -8.56 -4.99 -0.11
C LEU A 24 -9.84 -4.58 -0.83
N GLU A 25 -10.58 -3.60 -0.30
CA GLU A 25 -11.75 -3.07 -0.97
C GLU A 25 -11.33 -2.24 -2.19
N LYS A 26 -12.23 -2.13 -3.18
CA LYS A 26 -11.98 -1.33 -4.39
C LYS A 26 -11.73 0.14 -4.06
N SER A 27 -12.34 0.62 -2.97
CA SER A 27 -12.13 1.95 -2.45
C SER A 27 -11.57 1.87 -1.03
N PHE A 28 -10.43 2.52 -0.82
CA PHE A 28 -9.86 2.73 0.49
C PHE A 28 -10.76 3.67 1.31
N LEU A 29 -11.31 3.16 2.41
CA LEU A 29 -12.11 3.93 3.37
C LEU A 29 -13.25 4.76 2.74
N ASN A 30 -13.89 4.26 1.67
CA ASN A 30 -14.95 4.97 0.93
C ASN A 30 -14.55 6.32 0.33
N THR A 31 -13.25 6.55 0.11
CA THR A 31 -12.73 7.79 -0.49
C THR A 31 -12.96 7.89 -2.01
N GLY A 32 -13.35 6.79 -2.66
CA GLY A 32 -13.35 6.65 -4.11
C GLY A 32 -12.00 6.26 -4.72
N TYR A 33 -10.91 6.36 -3.95
CA TYR A 33 -9.56 5.98 -4.39
C TYR A 33 -9.21 4.56 -3.97
N SER A 34 -8.40 3.87 -4.75
CA SER A 34 -7.72 2.64 -4.36
C SER A 34 -6.72 2.91 -3.22
N LEU A 35 -6.27 1.84 -2.56
CA LEU A 35 -5.21 1.94 -1.56
C LEU A 35 -3.93 2.56 -2.13
N THR A 36 -3.55 2.17 -3.35
CA THR A 36 -2.35 2.67 -4.00
C THR A 36 -2.44 4.17 -4.28
N GLU A 37 -3.55 4.64 -4.85
CA GLU A 37 -3.80 6.07 -5.09
C GLU A 37 -3.79 6.87 -3.79
N SER A 38 -4.44 6.34 -2.74
CA SER A 38 -4.43 6.97 -1.41
C SER A 38 -3.02 7.09 -0.83
N HIS A 39 -2.18 6.08 -1.06
CA HIS A 39 -0.78 6.08 -0.62
C HIS A 39 0.07 7.08 -1.42
N ILE A 40 -0.18 7.22 -2.72
CA ILE A 40 0.45 8.26 -3.56
C ILE A 40 0.14 9.65 -3.00
N LEU A 41 -1.14 9.94 -2.73
CA LEU A 41 -1.56 11.23 -2.14
C LEU A 41 -0.90 11.49 -0.78
N TYR A 42 -0.79 10.44 0.05
CA TYR A 42 -0.08 10.53 1.33
C TYR A 42 1.40 10.88 1.14
N ILE A 43 2.11 10.23 0.20
CA ILE A 43 3.52 10.52 -0.06
C ILE A 43 3.71 11.94 -0.57
N VAL A 44 2.87 12.41 -1.50
CA VAL A 44 2.94 13.78 -2.02
C VAL A 44 2.74 14.80 -0.89
N LYS A 45 1.79 14.53 0.02
CA LYS A 45 1.55 15.36 1.20
C LYS A 45 2.76 15.40 2.14
N GLU A 46 3.35 14.25 2.47
CA GLU A 46 4.43 14.15 3.46
C GLU A 46 5.79 14.58 2.93
N GLN A 47 6.12 14.28 1.67
CA GLN A 47 7.42 14.59 1.07
C GLN A 47 7.46 15.97 0.39
N GLY A 48 6.31 16.61 0.16
CA GLY A 48 6.23 17.91 -0.51
C GLY A 48 6.67 17.82 -1.98
N LYS A 49 7.87 18.32 -2.30
CA LYS A 49 8.42 18.23 -3.66
C LYS A 49 9.00 16.84 -3.89
N THR A 50 8.23 15.98 -4.56
CA THR A 50 8.62 14.63 -4.94
C THR A 50 8.35 14.41 -6.43
N THR A 51 9.09 13.51 -7.08
CA THR A 51 8.93 13.15 -8.49
C THR A 51 8.17 11.84 -8.63
N ALA A 52 7.51 11.63 -9.77
CA ALA A 52 6.84 10.35 -10.06
C ALA A 52 7.82 9.16 -9.98
N THR A 53 9.08 9.35 -10.41
CA THR A 53 10.13 8.32 -10.31
C THR A 53 10.46 7.97 -8.86
N GLU A 54 10.50 8.94 -7.96
CA GLU A 54 10.73 8.70 -6.53
C GLU A 54 9.55 7.96 -5.89
N ILE A 55 8.31 8.36 -6.20
CA ILE A 55 7.11 7.68 -5.72
C ILE A 55 7.07 6.22 -6.21
N ASN A 56 7.37 5.96 -7.49
CA ASN A 56 7.42 4.60 -8.04
C ASN A 56 8.45 3.73 -7.31
N LYS A 57 9.62 4.27 -6.96
CA LYS A 57 10.65 3.54 -6.19
C LYS A 57 10.19 3.21 -4.78
N VAL A 58 9.52 4.15 -4.09
CA VAL A 58 9.03 3.95 -2.72
C VAL A 58 7.90 2.92 -2.68
N LEU A 59 6.99 2.99 -3.65
CA LEU A 59 5.82 2.12 -3.72
C LEU A 59 6.04 0.84 -4.51
N ASN A 60 7.21 0.68 -5.14
CA ASN A 60 7.54 -0.40 -6.06
C ASN A 60 6.45 -0.60 -7.13
N LEU A 61 6.03 0.52 -7.75
CA LEU A 61 5.04 0.56 -8.82
C LEU A 61 5.71 0.57 -10.20
N ASP A 62 5.02 0.01 -11.19
CA ASP A 62 5.44 0.13 -12.58
C ASP A 62 5.37 1.58 -13.06
N GLU A 63 6.31 2.00 -13.91
CA GLU A 63 6.42 3.39 -14.38
C GLU A 63 5.14 3.91 -15.05
N GLY A 64 4.40 3.03 -15.71
CA GLY A 64 3.13 3.35 -16.35
C GLY A 64 1.95 3.52 -15.39
N TYR A 65 2.08 3.17 -14.11
CA TYR A 65 0.99 3.28 -13.13
C TYR A 65 0.72 4.73 -12.75
N LEU A 66 1.76 5.49 -12.39
CA LEU A 66 1.62 6.91 -12.01
C LEU A 66 1.30 7.85 -13.18
N SER A 67 1.51 7.41 -14.41
CA SER A 67 1.22 8.22 -15.60
C SER A 67 -0.26 8.23 -15.99
N ARG A 68 -1.07 7.31 -15.43
CA ARG A 68 -2.52 7.18 -15.67
C ARG A 68 -3.30 7.99 -14.65
#